data_AF-A0A9D7JRP5-F1
#
_entry.id   AF-A0A9D7JRP5-F1
#
_cell.length_a   1.000
_cell.length_b   1.000
_cell.length_c   1.000
_cell.angle_alpha   90.00
_cell.angle_beta   90.00
_cell.angle_gamma   90.00
#
_symmetry.space_group_name_H-M   'P 1'
#
loop_
_entity.id
_entity.type
_entity.pdbx_description
1 polymer ?
#
loop_
_entity_poly.entity_id
_entity_poly.type
_entity_poly.pdbx_seq_one_letter_code
_entity_poly.pdbx_strand_id
1 'polypeptide(L)'
;MIARSVARLAKTLGYRVSAMAQDADTGFFDEADALFGKFDFSSIPIHPRPFILVATQGESDEQALELALAQDAPYIGFIASRKREAVWKYLLASGVAQDHLDKVYSPAGIDINAKKPEEVAISILAQIIQLKSGQANQSPAMEKEKILAQYYINPVCGVPVDKNNPKHVIEYHGEKVYFCCDGCKVSFEKEPGKYILEKS
;
A
#
# COMPACT_ATOMS: atom_id res chain seq x y z
N MET A 1 14.53 19.69 -5.34
CA MET A 1 13.25 19.88 -6.08
C MET A 1 12.14 18.94 -5.61
N ILE A 2 12.29 17.60 -5.69
CA ILE A 2 11.23 16.66 -5.28
C ILE A 2 10.89 16.78 -3.79
N ALA A 3 11.90 16.83 -2.90
CA ALA A 3 11.68 17.00 -1.46
C ALA A 3 10.83 18.23 -1.14
N ARG A 4 11.07 19.36 -1.83
CA ARG A 4 10.28 20.59 -1.70
C ARG A 4 8.84 20.40 -2.17
N SER A 5 8.63 19.78 -3.34
CA SER A 5 7.29 19.50 -3.84
C SER A 5 6.52 18.57 -2.89
N VAL A 6 7.19 17.57 -2.29
CA VAL A 6 6.60 16.71 -1.25
C VAL A 6 6.24 17.52 -0.02
N ALA A 7 7.16 18.33 0.52
CA ALA A 7 6.90 19.14 1.72
C ALA A 7 5.68 20.05 1.54
N ARG A 8 5.64 20.81 0.44
CA ARG A 8 4.51 21.70 0.12
C ARG A 8 3.19 20.94 -0.01
N LEU A 9 3.14 19.85 -0.75
CA LEU A 9 1.91 19.08 -0.95
C LEU A 9 1.47 18.35 0.32
N ALA A 10 2.41 17.83 1.12
CA ALA A 10 2.13 17.21 2.40
C ALA A 10 1.47 18.21 3.36
N LYS A 11 1.94 19.47 3.39
CA LYS A 11 1.29 20.55 4.15
C LYS A 11 -0.14 20.80 3.69
N THR A 12 -0.38 20.86 2.38
CA THR A 12 -1.75 20.99 1.82
C THR A 12 -2.67 19.85 2.27
N LEU A 13 -2.12 18.63 2.41
CA LEU A 13 -2.85 17.46 2.89
C LEU A 13 -3.00 17.40 4.43
N GLY A 14 -2.51 18.41 5.16
CA GLY A 14 -2.62 18.51 6.61
C GLY A 14 -1.57 17.73 7.40
N TYR A 15 -0.50 17.25 6.76
CA TYR A 15 0.63 16.66 7.49
C TYR A 15 1.44 17.75 8.19
N ARG A 16 1.98 17.42 9.36
CA ARG A 16 3.09 18.16 9.95
C ARG A 16 4.38 17.72 9.25
N VAL A 17 5.16 18.68 8.76
CA VAL A 17 6.36 18.41 7.97
C VAL A 17 7.59 18.92 8.69
N SER A 18 8.57 18.04 8.86
CA SER A 18 9.91 18.41 9.32
C SER A 18 10.90 18.09 8.20
N ALA A 19 11.78 19.05 7.87
CA ALA A 19 12.82 18.86 6.88
C ALA A 19 14.21 18.90 7.53
N MET A 20 15.07 17.98 7.11
CA MET A 20 16.48 17.94 7.51
C MET A 20 17.34 18.11 6.26
N ALA A 21 18.26 19.07 6.29
CA ALA A 21 19.18 19.34 5.19
C ALA A 21 20.50 19.88 5.76
N GLN A 22 21.64 19.46 5.19
CA GLN A 22 22.93 20.09 5.48
C GLN A 22 22.96 21.50 4.90
N ASP A 23 23.57 22.44 5.63
CA ASP A 23 23.73 23.85 5.23
C ASP A 23 22.47 24.46 4.61
N ALA A 24 21.33 24.28 5.29
CA ALA A 24 20.04 24.71 4.79
C ALA A 24 20.06 26.21 4.47
N ASP A 25 20.09 26.52 3.17
CA ASP A 25 19.43 27.70 2.62
C ASP A 25 17.97 27.61 3.10
N THR A 26 17.71 28.27 4.23
CA THR A 26 16.43 28.23 4.97
C THR A 26 15.22 28.59 4.10
N GLY A 27 15.44 29.19 2.92
CA GLY A 27 14.40 29.52 1.92
C GLY A 27 13.89 28.36 1.03
N PHE A 28 14.43 27.14 1.14
CA PHE A 28 13.98 26.03 0.27
C PHE A 28 12.77 25.26 0.79
N PHE A 29 12.50 25.36 2.09
CA PHE A 29 11.44 24.61 2.79
C PHE A 29 10.59 25.55 3.66
N ASP A 30 10.21 26.71 3.10
CA ASP A 30 9.41 27.73 3.79
C ASP A 30 8.10 27.16 4.37
N GLU A 31 7.56 26.12 3.76
CA GLU A 31 6.31 25.51 4.20
C GLU A 31 6.50 24.48 5.34
N ALA A 32 7.72 24.08 5.69
CA ALA A 32 7.96 23.10 6.74
C ALA A 32 7.67 23.68 8.13
N ASP A 33 7.13 22.84 9.03
CA ASP A 33 6.86 23.23 10.42
C ASP A 33 8.15 23.30 11.26
N ALA A 34 9.19 22.58 10.84
CA ALA A 34 10.50 22.59 11.48
C ALA A 34 11.61 22.29 10.47
N LEU A 35 12.73 23.01 10.59
CA LEU A 35 13.94 22.83 9.79
C LEU A 35 15.12 22.49 10.68
N PHE A 36 15.88 21.47 10.28
CA PHE A 36 17.06 21.01 10.99
C PHE A 36 18.27 21.03 10.06
N GLY A 37 19.30 21.79 10.43
CA GLY A 37 20.54 21.94 9.65
C GLY A 37 21.50 20.75 9.74
N LYS A 38 21.11 19.68 10.45
CA LYS A 38 21.91 18.48 10.68
C LYS A 38 21.00 17.25 10.63
N PHE A 39 21.55 16.13 10.16
CA PHE A 39 20.91 14.82 10.25
C PHE A 39 21.06 14.28 11.68
N ASP A 40 20.26 14.81 12.61
CA ASP A 40 20.26 14.40 14.01
C ASP A 40 18.83 14.21 14.51
N PHE A 41 18.40 12.95 14.63
CA PHE A 41 17.06 12.57 15.09
C PHE A 41 16.88 12.75 16.61
N SER A 42 17.96 12.89 17.39
CA SER A 42 17.88 12.96 18.86
C SER A 42 17.20 14.22 19.39
N SER A 43 17.24 15.29 18.59
CA SER A 43 16.69 16.61 18.93
C SER A 43 15.31 16.89 18.32
N ILE A 44 14.76 15.94 17.56
CA ILE A 44 13.58 16.20 16.73
C ILE A 44 12.35 15.61 17.42
N PRO A 45 11.29 16.40 17.65
CA PRO A 45 10.02 15.90 18.15
C PRO A 45 9.33 15.11 17.03
N ILE A 46 9.80 13.88 16.83
CA ILE A 46 9.29 12.97 15.81
C ILE A 46 8.00 12.36 16.34
N HIS A 47 6.97 12.36 15.49
CA HIS A 47 5.73 11.65 15.80
C HIS A 47 6.04 10.16 16.06
N PRO A 48 5.40 9.48 17.03
CA PRO A 48 5.74 8.09 17.38
C PRO A 48 5.69 7.08 16.22
N ARG A 49 5.01 7.43 15.12
CA ARG A 49 4.98 6.67 13.88
C ARG A 49 5.15 7.64 12.70
N PRO A 50 6.37 8.05 12.35
CA PRO A 50 6.61 9.03 11.31
C PRO A 50 6.60 8.38 9.92
N PHE A 51 6.23 9.14 8.89
CA PHE A 51 6.53 8.76 7.51
C PHE A 51 7.84 9.46 7.13
N ILE A 52 8.86 8.67 6.77
CA ILE A 52 10.21 9.19 6.48
C ILE A 52 10.47 9.08 4.98
N LEU A 53 10.97 10.16 4.39
CA LEU A 53 11.40 10.22 3.00
C LEU A 53 12.84 10.68 2.92
N VAL A 54 13.71 9.82 2.39
CA VAL A 54 15.11 10.17 2.08
C VAL A 54 15.17 10.64 0.64
N ALA A 55 15.45 11.93 0.47
CA ALA A 55 15.46 12.64 -0.82
C ALA A 55 16.72 13.51 -0.97
N THR A 56 17.85 12.94 -0.59
CA THR A 56 19.21 13.51 -0.51
C THR A 56 19.89 13.76 -1.86
N GLN A 57 19.28 13.31 -2.97
CA GLN A 57 19.82 13.49 -4.33
C GLN A 57 21.24 12.91 -4.53
N GLY A 58 21.64 11.90 -3.74
CA GLY A 58 22.95 11.24 -3.86
C GLY A 58 24.02 11.77 -2.90
N GLU A 59 23.67 12.69 -2.00
CA GLU A 59 24.55 13.24 -0.97
C GLU A 59 24.22 12.68 0.41
N SER A 60 25.15 11.94 1.01
CA SER A 60 24.95 11.32 2.33
C SER A 60 23.73 10.37 2.39
N ASP A 61 23.42 9.68 1.29
CA ASP A 61 22.31 8.72 1.18
C ASP A 61 22.41 7.64 2.28
N GLU A 62 23.63 7.13 2.49
CA GLU A 62 23.95 6.11 3.48
C GLU A 62 23.60 6.59 4.89
N GLN A 63 24.13 7.74 5.30
CA GLN A 63 23.89 8.32 6.62
C GLN A 63 22.39 8.62 6.85
N ALA A 64 21.71 9.17 5.85
CA ALA A 64 20.30 9.50 5.95
C ALA A 64 19.43 8.23 6.10
N LEU A 65 19.77 7.16 5.39
CA LEU A 65 19.06 5.88 5.50
C LEU A 65 19.36 5.15 6.80
N GLU A 66 20.60 5.15 7.30
CA GLU A 66 20.93 4.58 8.62
C GLU A 66 20.08 5.22 9.71
N LEU A 67 19.97 6.55 9.69
CA LEU A 67 19.14 7.29 10.65
C LEU A 67 17.65 7.00 10.50
N ALA A 68 17.15 6.90 9.26
CA ALA A 68 15.76 6.57 8.99
C ALA A 68 15.40 5.16 9.46
N LEU A 69 16.27 4.18 9.21
CA LEU A 69 16.09 2.76 9.56
C LEU A 69 16.20 2.50 11.07
N ALA A 70 16.81 3.42 11.82
CA ALA A 70 16.81 3.38 13.27
C ALA A 70 15.46 3.79 13.89
N GLN A 71 14.51 4.32 13.11
CA GLN A 71 13.19 4.74 13.58
C GLN A 71 12.13 3.65 13.36
N ASP A 72 11.16 3.55 14.29
CA ASP A 72 9.94 2.77 14.07
C ASP A 72 8.97 3.54 13.16
N ALA A 73 9.22 3.47 11.86
CA ALA A 73 8.47 4.20 10.84
C ALA A 73 7.60 3.25 10.00
N PRO A 74 6.27 3.49 9.89
CA PRO A 74 5.42 2.73 8.96
C PRO A 74 5.75 2.96 7.48
N TYR A 75 6.57 3.96 7.16
CA TYR A 75 7.03 4.24 5.81
C TYR A 75 8.46 4.78 5.85
N ILE A 76 9.33 4.16 5.07
CA ILE A 76 10.64 4.71 4.72
C ILE A 76 10.74 4.67 3.19
N GLY A 77 10.61 5.84 2.56
CA GLY A 77 10.79 6.00 1.12
C GLY A 77 12.20 6.48 0.80
N PHE A 78 12.81 5.92 -0.23
CA PHE A 78 14.11 6.37 -0.75
C PHE A 78 14.02 6.77 -2.21
N ILE A 79 14.27 8.06 -2.48
CA ILE A 79 14.36 8.59 -3.84
C ILE A 79 15.77 8.34 -4.36
N ALA A 80 15.99 7.16 -4.95
CA ALA A 80 17.23 6.87 -5.65
C ALA A 80 17.00 6.12 -6.95
N SER A 81 17.92 6.35 -7.89
CA SER A 81 17.97 5.63 -9.17
C SER A 81 19.29 4.88 -9.34
N ARG A 82 20.40 5.61 -9.49
CA ARG A 82 21.65 5.03 -10.02
C ARG A 82 22.60 4.45 -8.97
N LYS A 83 22.59 4.96 -7.74
CA LYS A 83 23.52 4.54 -6.67
C LYS A 83 22.91 3.57 -5.64
N ARG A 84 21.62 3.22 -5.79
CA ARG A 84 20.86 2.42 -4.81
C ARG A 84 21.57 1.12 -4.41
N GLU A 85 22.12 0.39 -5.38
CA GLU A 85 22.84 -0.86 -5.10
C GLU A 85 24.09 -0.66 -4.24
N ALA A 86 24.84 0.44 -4.46
CA ALA A 86 26.03 0.75 -3.67
C ALA A 86 25.66 1.11 -2.23
N VAL A 87 24.60 1.92 -2.06
CA VAL A 87 24.06 2.27 -0.75
C VAL A 87 23.60 1.00 0.00
N TRP A 88 22.95 0.06 -0.68
CA TRP A 88 22.44 -1.16 -0.04
C TRP A 88 23.60 -2.03 0.45
N LYS A 89 24.64 -2.19 -0.38
CA LYS A 89 25.85 -2.92 -0.01
C LYS A 89 26.55 -2.28 1.19
N TYR A 90 26.63 -0.95 1.23
CA TYR A 90 27.20 -0.24 2.36
C TYR A 90 26.39 -0.48 3.65
N LEU A 91 25.06 -0.30 3.60
CA LEU A 91 24.20 -0.48 4.78
C LEU A 91 24.28 -1.91 5.34
N LEU A 92 24.27 -2.93 4.47
CA LEU A 92 24.47 -4.32 4.88
C LEU A 92 25.83 -4.54 5.55
N ALA A 93 26.90 -3.96 4.98
CA ALA A 93 28.24 -4.04 5.56
C ALA A 93 28.36 -3.31 6.91
N SER A 94 27.59 -2.24 7.11
CA SER A 94 27.47 -1.52 8.38
C SER A 94 26.61 -2.24 9.44
N GLY A 95 26.02 -3.40 9.10
CA GLY A 95 25.24 -4.22 10.04
C GLY A 95 23.74 -3.98 10.03
N VAL A 96 23.20 -3.22 9.07
CA VAL A 96 21.75 -3.14 8.86
C VAL A 96 21.26 -4.50 8.36
N ALA A 97 20.22 -5.04 9.00
CA ALA A 97 19.66 -6.32 8.62
C ALA A 97 18.87 -6.24 7.29
N GLN A 98 18.91 -7.31 6.50
CA GLN A 98 18.24 -7.36 5.19
C GLN A 98 16.73 -7.10 5.30
N ASP A 99 16.07 -7.62 6.33
CA ASP A 99 14.64 -7.45 6.57
C ASP A 99 14.25 -5.99 6.88
N HIS A 100 15.18 -5.18 7.38
CA HIS A 100 15.00 -3.74 7.53
C HIS A 100 15.11 -3.03 6.17
N LEU A 101 16.05 -3.43 5.32
CA LEU A 101 16.19 -2.89 3.96
C LEU A 101 15.00 -3.25 3.06
N ASP A 102 14.44 -4.45 3.22
CA ASP A 102 13.26 -4.91 2.46
C ASP A 102 12.01 -4.06 2.72
N LYS A 103 11.98 -3.34 3.85
CA LYS A 103 10.89 -2.41 4.21
C LYS A 103 11.04 -1.02 3.55
N VAL A 104 12.15 -0.75 2.88
CA VAL A 104 12.40 0.54 2.22
C VAL A 104 11.75 0.58 0.84
N TYR A 105 10.86 1.55 0.62
CA TYR A 105 10.25 1.79 -0.67
C TYR A 105 11.23 2.54 -1.58
N SER A 106 11.84 1.81 -2.53
CA SER A 106 12.80 2.38 -3.48
C SER A 106 12.60 1.82 -4.91
N PRO A 107 12.20 2.64 -5.89
CA PRO A 107 11.94 4.08 -5.76
C PRO A 107 10.72 4.38 -4.88
N ALA A 108 10.76 5.50 -4.17
CA ALA A 108 9.62 5.96 -3.39
C ALA A 108 8.44 6.36 -4.31
N GLY A 109 7.23 6.02 -3.88
CA GLY A 109 5.98 6.30 -4.56
C GLY A 109 5.40 5.14 -5.37
N ILE A 110 4.12 5.26 -5.72
CA ILE A 110 3.47 4.35 -6.67
C ILE A 110 3.88 4.71 -8.11
N ASP A 111 3.95 3.73 -9.00
CA ASP A 111 4.25 4.00 -10.41
C ASP A 111 3.04 4.63 -11.09
N ILE A 112 3.17 5.92 -11.39
CA ILE A 112 2.20 6.70 -12.18
C ILE A 112 2.85 7.28 -13.45
N ASN A 113 4.01 6.75 -13.85
CA ASN A 113 4.82 7.30 -14.94
C ASN A 113 5.15 8.79 -14.74
N ALA A 114 5.48 9.16 -13.51
CA ALA A 114 5.79 10.53 -13.12
C ALA A 114 7.07 11.05 -13.80
N LYS A 115 7.02 12.28 -14.31
CA LYS A 115 8.14 12.96 -14.97
C LYS A 115 8.54 14.25 -14.29
N LYS A 116 7.57 14.94 -13.66
CA LYS A 116 7.79 16.21 -12.96
C LYS A 116 7.95 15.99 -11.45
N PRO A 117 8.68 16.86 -10.72
CA PRO A 117 8.81 16.77 -9.27
C PRO A 117 7.48 16.71 -8.52
N GLU A 118 6.47 17.45 -8.98
CA GLU A 118 5.12 17.44 -8.42
C GLU A 118 4.40 16.10 -8.63
N GLU A 119 4.58 15.48 -9.80
CA GLU A 119 4.01 14.16 -10.10
C GLU A 119 4.67 13.09 -9.22
N VAL A 120 6.00 13.14 -9.05
CA VAL A 120 6.72 12.26 -8.12
C VAL A 120 6.25 12.49 -6.69
N ALA A 121 6.03 13.74 -6.28
CA ALA A 121 5.52 14.06 -4.96
C ALA A 121 4.11 13.50 -4.72
N ILE A 122 3.21 13.62 -5.71
CA ILE A 122 1.88 13.01 -5.68
C ILE A 122 1.99 11.50 -5.54
N SER A 123 2.90 10.86 -6.29
CA SER A 123 3.05 9.40 -6.24
C SER A 123 3.54 8.89 -4.88
N ILE A 124 4.46 9.62 -4.24
CA ILE A 124 4.94 9.35 -2.88
C ILE A 124 3.81 9.52 -1.86
N LEU A 125 3.09 10.64 -1.92
CA LEU A 125 2.00 10.91 -0.99
C LEU A 125 0.84 9.93 -1.17
N ALA A 126 0.54 9.49 -2.39
CA ALA A 126 -0.42 8.45 -2.67
C ALA A 126 -0.01 7.10 -2.05
N GLN A 127 1.27 6.73 -2.13
CA GLN A 127 1.79 5.53 -1.45
C GLN A 127 1.63 5.63 0.07
N ILE A 128 1.93 6.78 0.67
CA ILE A 128 1.74 7.01 2.12
C ILE A 128 0.25 6.88 2.50
N ILE A 129 -0.65 7.46 1.71
CA ILE A 129 -2.11 7.37 1.94
C ILE A 129 -2.59 5.91 1.84
N GLN A 130 -2.10 5.14 0.85
CA GLN A 130 -2.43 3.73 0.66
C GLN A 130 -2.02 2.89 1.88
N LEU A 131 -0.83 3.14 2.43
CA LEU A 131 -0.37 2.44 3.63
C LEU A 131 -1.18 2.83 4.86
N LYS A 132 -1.55 4.10 4.98
CA LYS A 132 -2.36 4.61 6.10
C LYS A 132 -3.78 4.03 6.10
N SER A 133 -4.38 3.80 4.93
CA SER A 133 -5.75 3.27 4.83
C SER A 133 -5.83 1.75 5.08
N GLY A 134 -4.68 1.05 5.18
CA GLY A 134 -4.64 -0.40 5.25
C GLY A 134 -5.10 -1.10 3.97
N GLN A 135 -5.37 -0.34 2.90
CA GLN A 135 -5.71 -0.89 1.58
C GLN A 135 -4.43 -1.20 0.81
N ALA A 136 -3.70 -2.21 1.26
CA ALA A 136 -2.70 -2.84 0.41
C ALA A 136 -3.43 -3.44 -0.81
N ASN A 137 -3.26 -2.84 -1.99
CA ASN A 137 -3.68 -3.33 -3.32
C ASN A 137 -5.03 -4.07 -3.37
N GLN A 138 -6.13 -3.41 -3.00
CA GLN A 138 -7.45 -3.85 -3.44
C GLN A 138 -7.64 -3.39 -4.89
N SER A 139 -7.26 -4.24 -5.85
CA SER A 139 -7.55 -3.94 -7.25
C SER A 139 -9.06 -4.07 -7.50
N PRO A 140 -9.65 -3.24 -8.40
CA PRO A 140 -11.04 -3.40 -8.80
C PRO A 140 -11.36 -4.82 -9.33
N ALA A 141 -10.36 -5.50 -9.90
CA ALA A 141 -10.48 -6.89 -10.35
C ALA A 141 -10.62 -7.87 -9.18
N MET A 142 -9.78 -7.75 -8.15
CA MET A 142 -9.87 -8.61 -6.96
C MET A 142 -11.16 -8.37 -6.18
N GLU A 143 -11.60 -7.12 -6.07
CA GLU A 143 -12.88 -6.80 -5.41
C GLU A 143 -14.06 -7.33 -6.22
N LYS A 144 -14.03 -7.19 -7.54
CA LYS A 144 -15.03 -7.81 -8.43
C LYS A 144 -15.02 -9.33 -8.32
N GLU A 145 -13.86 -9.96 -8.28
CA GLU A 145 -13.75 -11.42 -8.11
C GLU A 145 -14.29 -11.87 -6.76
N LYS A 146 -14.00 -11.14 -5.68
CA LYS A 146 -14.54 -11.41 -4.35
C LYS A 146 -16.05 -11.26 -4.29
N ILE A 147 -16.61 -10.20 -4.91
CA ILE A 147 -18.05 -9.99 -5.03
C ILE A 147 -18.68 -11.12 -5.84
N LEU A 148 -18.11 -11.48 -7.01
CA LEU A 148 -18.64 -12.57 -7.83
C LEU A 148 -18.57 -13.91 -7.10
N ALA A 149 -17.46 -14.18 -6.40
CA ALA A 149 -17.28 -15.37 -5.60
C ALA A 149 -18.20 -15.44 -4.38
N GLN A 150 -18.85 -14.34 -3.96
CA GLN A 150 -19.86 -14.35 -2.91
C GLN A 150 -21.19 -14.97 -3.38
N TYR A 151 -21.51 -14.87 -4.67
CA TYR A 151 -22.78 -15.36 -5.21
C TYR A 151 -22.65 -16.76 -5.81
N TYR A 152 -23.72 -17.53 -5.68
CA TYR A 152 -23.89 -18.83 -6.33
C TYR A 152 -25.05 -18.76 -7.31
N ILE A 153 -24.88 -19.25 -8.53
CA ILE A 153 -25.97 -19.27 -9.52
C ILE A 153 -26.88 -20.45 -9.22
N ASN A 154 -28.12 -20.18 -8.81
CA ASN A 154 -29.10 -21.23 -8.56
C ASN A 154 -29.35 -22.03 -9.86
N PRO A 155 -29.05 -23.34 -9.91
CA PRO A 155 -29.07 -24.12 -11.15
C PRO A 155 -30.49 -24.34 -11.70
N VAL A 156 -31.52 -24.08 -10.89
CA VAL A 156 -32.93 -24.24 -11.32
C VAL A 156 -33.44 -23.03 -12.09
N CYS A 157 -33.05 -21.82 -11.69
CA CYS A 157 -33.63 -20.58 -12.24
C CYS A 157 -32.61 -19.54 -12.71
N GLY A 158 -31.31 -19.75 -12.49
CA GLY A 158 -30.24 -18.83 -12.86
C GLY A 158 -30.10 -17.59 -11.96
N VAL A 159 -30.96 -17.42 -10.95
CA VAL A 159 -30.87 -16.27 -10.04
C VAL A 159 -29.62 -16.41 -9.15
N PRO A 160 -28.77 -15.37 -9.07
CA PRO A 160 -27.65 -15.35 -8.14
C PRO A 160 -28.15 -15.31 -6.69
N VAL A 161 -27.62 -16.20 -5.85
CA VAL A 161 -27.94 -16.33 -4.42
C VAL A 161 -26.70 -15.95 -3.63
N ASP A 162 -26.83 -15.02 -2.69
CA ASP A 162 -25.75 -14.66 -1.76
C ASP A 162 -25.48 -15.85 -0.83
N LYS A 163 -24.27 -16.41 -0.88
CA LYS A 163 -23.88 -17.55 -0.04
C LYS A 163 -23.85 -17.22 1.45
N ASN A 164 -23.75 -15.93 1.82
CA ASN A 164 -23.77 -15.48 3.21
C ASN A 164 -25.19 -15.42 3.78
N ASN A 165 -26.23 -15.33 2.94
CA ASN A 165 -27.62 -15.24 3.37
C ASN A 165 -28.57 -15.98 2.40
N PRO A 166 -28.40 -17.30 2.20
CA PRO A 166 -29.26 -18.05 1.29
C PRO A 166 -30.60 -18.35 1.95
N LYS A 167 -31.67 -18.44 1.14
CA LYS A 167 -32.96 -18.91 1.64
C LYS A 167 -32.93 -20.43 1.93
N HIS A 168 -32.27 -21.20 1.06
CA HIS A 168 -31.95 -22.59 1.32
C HIS A 168 -30.56 -22.97 0.81
N VAL A 169 -29.95 -23.94 1.49
CA VAL A 169 -28.71 -24.61 1.08
C VAL A 169 -28.87 -26.10 1.30
N ILE A 170 -28.39 -26.91 0.35
CA ILE A 170 -28.27 -28.37 0.49
C ILE A 170 -26.87 -28.81 0.07
N GLU A 171 -26.51 -30.04 0.38
CA GLU A 171 -25.28 -30.68 -0.09
C GLU A 171 -25.61 -31.74 -1.14
N TYR A 172 -24.93 -31.69 -2.29
CA TYR A 172 -25.11 -32.63 -3.41
C TYR A 172 -23.73 -32.97 -3.98
N HIS A 173 -23.36 -34.25 -3.98
CA HIS A 173 -22.03 -34.73 -4.42
C HIS A 173 -20.85 -34.01 -3.75
N GLY A 174 -20.98 -33.66 -2.47
CA GLY A 174 -19.95 -32.94 -1.71
C GLY A 174 -19.84 -31.44 -2.01
N GLU A 175 -20.72 -30.88 -2.86
CA GLU A 175 -20.82 -29.46 -3.12
C GLU A 175 -22.09 -28.84 -2.50
N LYS A 176 -21.99 -27.60 -2.02
CA LYS A 176 -23.16 -26.85 -1.55
C LYS A 176 -23.91 -26.23 -2.72
N VAL A 177 -25.21 -26.48 -2.80
CA VAL A 177 -26.13 -25.89 -3.78
C VAL A 177 -27.06 -24.91 -3.07
N TYR A 178 -27.13 -23.67 -3.56
CA TYR A 178 -27.87 -22.57 -2.91
C TYR A 178 -29.11 -22.20 -3.73
N PHE A 179 -30.24 -21.97 -3.04
CA PHE A 179 -31.53 -21.68 -3.68
C PHE A 179 -32.16 -20.39 -3.17
N CYS A 180 -32.85 -19.69 -4.08
CA CYS A 180 -33.56 -18.45 -3.81
C CYS A 180 -34.95 -18.65 -3.20
N CYS A 181 -35.56 -19.84 -3.32
CA CYS A 181 -36.90 -20.13 -2.82
C CYS A 181 -37.15 -21.63 -2.59
N ASP A 182 -38.20 -21.95 -1.83
CA ASP A 182 -38.62 -23.32 -1.52
C ASP A 182 -38.90 -24.12 -2.79
N GLY A 183 -39.54 -23.50 -3.79
CA GLY A 183 -39.87 -24.13 -5.07
C GLY A 183 -38.64 -24.57 -5.87
N CYS A 184 -37.56 -23.79 -5.86
CA CYS A 184 -36.31 -24.17 -6.51
C CYS A 184 -35.65 -25.35 -5.80
N LYS A 185 -35.61 -25.32 -4.46
CA LYS A 185 -35.07 -26.43 -3.66
C LYS A 185 -35.82 -27.73 -3.95
N VAL A 186 -37.15 -27.70 -3.87
CA VAL A 186 -38.01 -28.88 -4.10
C VAL A 186 -37.86 -29.40 -5.54
N SER A 187 -37.74 -28.50 -6.53
CA SER A 187 -37.54 -28.90 -7.92
C SER A 187 -36.19 -29.60 -8.12
N PHE A 188 -35.14 -29.08 -7.49
CA PHE A 188 -33.82 -29.69 -7.53
C PHE A 188 -33.81 -31.05 -6.84
N GLU A 189 -34.35 -31.19 -5.63
CA GLU A 189 -34.37 -32.46 -4.88
C GLU A 189 -35.12 -33.59 -5.62
N LYS A 190 -36.12 -33.25 -6.45
CA LYS A 190 -36.86 -34.23 -7.26
C LYS A 190 -36.03 -34.80 -8.41
N GLU A 191 -35.29 -33.95 -9.11
CA GLU A 191 -34.52 -34.34 -10.31
C GLU A 191 -33.16 -33.60 -10.39
N PRO A 192 -32.20 -33.86 -9.47
CA PRO A 192 -30.95 -33.10 -9.41
C PRO A 192 -30.12 -33.14 -10.70
N GLY A 193 -30.06 -34.31 -11.35
CA GLY A 193 -29.31 -34.54 -12.59
C GLY A 193 -29.81 -33.73 -13.79
N LYS A 194 -31.03 -33.16 -13.72
CA LYS A 194 -31.54 -32.23 -14.74
C LYS A 194 -30.87 -30.86 -14.67
N TYR A 195 -30.40 -30.47 -13.49
CA TYR A 195 -29.94 -29.11 -13.20
C TYR A 195 -28.42 -29.01 -13.02
N ILE A 196 -27.78 -30.10 -12.62
CA ILE A 196 -26.32 -30.19 -12.52
C ILE A 196 -25.87 -31.41 -13.30
N LEU A 197 -25.10 -31.18 -14.36
CA LEU A 197 -24.39 -32.24 -15.08
C LEU A 197 -23.26 -32.75 -14.20
N GLU A 198 -23.24 -34.05 -13.93
CA GLU A 198 -22.13 -34.68 -13.20
C GLU A 198 -20.84 -34.47 -14.00
N LYS A 199 -19.80 -33.91 -13.35
CA LYS A 199 -18.46 -33.88 -13.94
C LYS A 199 -17.93 -35.31 -13.95
N SER A 200 -17.79 -35.86 -15.15
CA SER A 200 -17.09 -37.12 -15.42
C SER A 200 -15.60 -37.04 -15.07
#